data_AF-A0A839DUZ3-F1
#
_entry.id   AF-A0A839DUZ3-F1
#
_cell.length_a   1.000
_cell.length_b   1.000
_cell.length_c   1.000
_cell.angle_alpha   90.00
_cell.angle_beta   90.00
_cell.angle_gamma   90.00
#
_symmetry.space_group_name_H-M   'P 1'
#
loop_
_entity.id
_entity.type
_entity.pdbx_description
1 polymer ?
#
loop_
_entity_poly.entity_id
_entity_poly.type
_entity_poly.pdbx_seq_one_letter_code
_entity_poly.pdbx_strand_id
1 'polypeptide(L)'
;MTNEERDSFGNLILLCKPHHEMVDKIDPDSYPVSTLSKWKHERETSGQASLNEIKNVTEERLQEMISEAVEVRDEQLQGALDRFQEVDSEAANVLRGLVGEFNDVRQNASFLDTDSISLLDQATRKLSHLEDTAELLHESAKDLEGLHDSTHSLNVATKNLNTVQARMHDLHSLADDLKKTAAKLEEFR
;
A
#
# COMPACT_ATOMS: atom_id res chain seq x y z
N MET A 1 40.61 -21.36 8.21
CA MET A 1 39.62 -20.32 7.85
C MET A 1 39.18 -19.66 9.14
N THR A 2 39.33 -18.34 9.24
CA THR A 2 38.78 -17.52 10.33
C THR A 2 37.26 -17.33 10.15
N ASN A 3 36.56 -16.86 11.18
CA ASN A 3 35.13 -16.55 11.03
C ASN A 3 34.90 -15.43 10.00
N GLU A 4 35.77 -14.42 9.96
CA GLU A 4 35.69 -13.33 8.96
C GLU A 4 35.93 -13.84 7.54
N GLU A 5 36.86 -14.77 7.34
CA GLU A 5 37.06 -15.41 6.04
C GLU A 5 35.83 -16.26 5.65
N ARG A 6 35.23 -16.94 6.62
CA ARG A 6 34.04 -17.78 6.40
C ARG A 6 32.81 -16.97 6.00
N ASP A 7 32.64 -15.82 6.65
CA ASP A 7 31.45 -14.97 6.49
C ASP A 7 31.62 -13.95 5.34
N SER A 8 32.77 -13.95 4.68
CA SER A 8 33.01 -13.10 3.51
C SER A 8 32.11 -13.47 2.32
N PHE A 9 31.64 -12.48 1.57
CA PHE A 9 30.81 -12.70 0.36
C PHE A 9 31.44 -13.64 -0.66
N GLY A 10 32.78 -13.65 -0.74
CA GLY A 10 33.53 -14.54 -1.62
C GLY A 10 33.43 -16.02 -1.22
N ASN A 11 32.99 -16.32 -0.01
CA ASN A 11 32.82 -17.67 0.52
C ASN A 11 31.34 -18.09 0.66
N LEU A 12 30.39 -17.23 0.28
CA LEU A 12 28.95 -17.55 0.32
C LEU A 12 28.48 -18.13 -1.01
N ILE A 13 27.62 -19.15 -0.94
CA ILE A 13 26.88 -19.70 -2.08
C ILE A 13 25.37 -19.61 -1.79
N LEU A 14 24.61 -19.08 -2.74
CA LEU A 14 23.16 -18.96 -2.63
C LEU A 14 22.50 -20.18 -3.26
N LEU A 15 21.82 -20.98 -2.45
CA LEU A 15 21.01 -22.11 -2.89
C LEU A 15 19.55 -21.88 -2.47
N CYS A 16 18.59 -22.43 -3.22
CA CYS A 16 17.21 -22.45 -2.75
C CYS A 16 17.02 -23.58 -1.74
N LYS A 17 15.94 -23.54 -0.95
CA LYS A 17 15.68 -24.50 0.14
C LYS A 17 15.82 -25.98 -0.27
N PRO A 18 15.26 -26.47 -1.39
CA PRO A 18 15.48 -27.84 -1.84
C PRO A 18 16.95 -28.20 -2.08
N HIS A 19 17.73 -27.28 -2.65
CA HIS A 19 19.16 -27.51 -2.91
C HIS A 19 20.01 -27.41 -1.64
N HIS A 20 19.64 -26.56 -0.68
CA HIS A 20 20.23 -26.59 0.65
C HIS A 20 19.98 -27.94 1.34
N GLU A 21 18.75 -28.44 1.32
CA GLU A 21 18.44 -29.74 1.92
C GLU A 21 19.20 -30.89 1.24
N MET A 22 19.34 -30.83 -0.10
CA MET A 22 20.10 -31.81 -0.85
C MET A 22 21.60 -31.82 -0.46
N VAL A 23 22.24 -30.65 -0.46
CA VAL A 23 23.68 -30.49 -0.25
C VAL A 23 24.06 -30.61 1.23
N ASP A 24 23.20 -30.15 2.15
CA ASP A 24 23.52 -30.11 3.58
C ASP A 24 23.08 -31.37 4.34
N LYS A 25 22.03 -32.07 3.86
CA LYS A 25 21.36 -33.11 4.66
C LYS A 25 21.14 -34.45 3.95
N ILE A 26 20.79 -34.44 2.66
CA ILE A 26 20.38 -35.67 1.96
C ILE A 26 21.59 -36.42 1.41
N ASP A 27 22.52 -35.73 0.75
CA ASP A 27 23.67 -36.36 0.11
C ASP A 27 24.91 -35.45 0.12
N PRO A 28 25.44 -35.09 1.30
CA PRO A 28 26.58 -34.16 1.40
C PRO A 28 27.86 -34.69 0.75
N ASP A 29 28.05 -36.01 0.72
CA ASP A 29 29.27 -36.64 0.16
C ASP A 29 29.37 -36.46 -1.36
N SER A 30 28.23 -36.37 -2.06
CA SER A 30 28.18 -36.09 -3.50
C SER A 30 28.47 -34.62 -3.84
N TYR A 31 28.44 -33.70 -2.87
CA TYR A 31 28.68 -32.27 -3.06
C TYR A 31 29.83 -31.75 -2.20
N PRO A 32 31.06 -32.25 -2.39
CA PRO A 32 32.21 -31.78 -1.62
C PRO A 32 32.49 -30.29 -1.92
N VAL A 33 33.17 -29.63 -0.98
CA VAL A 33 33.52 -28.19 -1.07
C VAL A 33 34.16 -27.84 -2.41
N SER A 34 35.04 -28.70 -2.95
CA SER A 34 35.69 -28.49 -4.25
C SER A 34 34.68 -28.39 -5.42
N THR A 35 33.61 -29.18 -5.40
CA THR A 35 32.53 -29.14 -6.38
C THR A 35 31.74 -27.85 -6.26
N LEU A 36 31.34 -27.47 -5.04
CA LEU A 36 30.60 -26.23 -4.79
C LEU A 36 31.41 -24.98 -5.16
N SER A 37 32.71 -24.96 -4.84
CA SER A 37 33.62 -23.89 -5.25
C SER A 37 33.76 -23.80 -6.76
N LYS A 38 33.83 -24.94 -7.47
CA LYS A 38 33.87 -24.98 -8.93
C LYS A 38 32.60 -24.40 -9.54
N TRP A 39 31.42 -24.83 -9.08
CA TRP A 39 30.14 -24.31 -9.57
C TRP A 39 29.96 -22.82 -9.32
N LYS A 40 30.36 -22.35 -8.13
CA LYS A 40 30.38 -20.93 -7.81
C LYS A 40 31.26 -20.19 -8.81
N HIS A 41 32.51 -20.63 -8.99
CA HIS A 41 33.45 -19.99 -9.91
C HIS A 41 32.92 -19.95 -11.35
N GLU A 42 32.37 -21.07 -11.86
CA GLU A 42 31.82 -21.15 -13.21
C GLU A 42 30.64 -20.19 -13.42
N ARG A 43 29.72 -20.12 -12.45
CA ARG A 43 28.55 -19.22 -12.51
C ARG A 43 28.93 -17.75 -12.37
N GLU A 44 29.89 -17.48 -11.50
CA GLU A 44 30.27 -16.13 -11.15
C GLU A 44 31.21 -15.51 -12.19
N THR A 45 32.09 -16.27 -12.81
CA THR A 45 33.07 -15.75 -13.77
C THR A 45 32.41 -15.18 -15.03
N SER A 46 31.31 -15.76 -15.51
CA SER A 46 30.62 -15.28 -16.72
C SER A 46 29.85 -13.97 -16.52
N GLY A 47 29.49 -13.61 -15.28
CA GLY A 47 28.72 -12.40 -14.97
C GLY A 47 29.47 -11.35 -14.14
N GLN A 48 30.46 -11.76 -13.34
CA GLN A 48 31.19 -10.86 -12.45
C GLN A 48 32.24 -10.03 -13.17
N ALA A 49 32.74 -10.42 -14.35
CA ALA A 49 33.65 -9.58 -15.13
C ALA A 49 33.00 -8.22 -15.42
N SER A 50 31.75 -8.23 -15.89
CA SER A 50 30.95 -7.03 -16.13
C SER A 50 30.57 -6.28 -14.85
N LEU A 51 30.40 -6.98 -13.72
CA LEU A 51 30.06 -6.34 -12.43
C LEU A 51 31.27 -5.78 -11.69
N ASN A 52 32.48 -6.28 -11.94
CA ASN A 52 33.72 -5.74 -11.39
C ASN A 52 34.03 -4.35 -11.97
N GLU A 53 33.58 -4.06 -13.20
CA GLU A 53 33.61 -2.71 -13.77
C GLU A 53 32.68 -1.74 -13.01
N ILE A 54 31.63 -2.27 -12.37
CA ILE A 54 30.62 -1.48 -11.63
C ILE A 54 31.05 -1.23 -10.17
N LYS A 55 32.04 -1.96 -9.63
CA LYS A 55 32.48 -1.81 -8.22
C LYS A 55 33.01 -0.43 -7.84
N ASN A 56 33.36 0.39 -8.84
CA ASN A 56 33.84 1.76 -8.65
C ASN A 56 32.82 2.82 -9.12
N VAL A 57 31.57 2.43 -9.37
CA VAL A 57 30.53 3.37 -9.76
C VAL A 57 30.02 4.06 -8.49
N THR A 58 30.52 5.27 -8.24
CA THR A 58 29.92 6.19 -7.28
C THR A 58 28.59 6.70 -7.82
N GLU A 59 27.78 7.33 -6.96
CA GLU A 59 26.52 7.96 -7.38
C GLU A 59 26.74 8.97 -8.51
N GLU A 60 27.82 9.77 -8.43
CA GLU A 60 28.20 10.73 -9.46
C GLU A 60 28.57 10.04 -10.77
N ARG A 61 29.32 8.94 -10.72
CA ARG A 61 29.69 8.18 -11.92
C ARG A 61 28.48 7.48 -12.54
N LEU A 62 27.54 7.02 -11.73
CA LEU A 62 26.28 6.44 -12.22
C LEU A 62 25.44 7.49 -12.95
N GLN A 63 25.33 8.69 -12.36
CA GLN A 63 24.62 9.80 -12.97
C GLN A 63 25.25 10.21 -14.30
N GLU A 64 26.58 10.25 -14.37
CA GLU A 64 27.33 10.51 -15.60
C GLU A 64 27.04 9.45 -16.66
N MET A 65 27.14 8.16 -16.31
CA MET A 65 26.87 7.05 -17.24
C MET A 65 25.43 7.05 -17.76
N ILE A 66 24.45 7.36 -16.91
CA ILE A 66 23.04 7.47 -17.33
C ILE A 66 22.87 8.66 -18.28
N SER A 67 23.50 9.80 -17.98
CA SER A 67 23.43 10.99 -18.82
C SER A 67 24.05 10.74 -20.19
N GLU A 68 25.25 10.15 -20.24
CA GLU A 68 25.93 9.76 -21.47
C GLU A 68 25.09 8.77 -22.31
N ALA A 69 24.52 7.73 -21.67
CA ALA A 69 23.69 6.76 -22.37
C ALA A 69 22.42 7.39 -22.98
N VAL A 70 21.85 8.36 -22.28
CA VAL A 70 20.67 9.11 -22.75
C VAL A 70 21.03 10.04 -23.90
N GLU A 71 22.17 10.74 -23.84
CA GLU A 71 22.68 11.58 -24.93
C GLU A 71 22.91 10.76 -26.19
N VAL A 72 23.62 9.63 -26.08
CA VAL A 72 23.87 8.71 -27.21
C VAL A 72 22.55 8.23 -27.84
N ARG A 73 21.55 7.91 -27.02
CA ARG A 73 20.22 7.52 -27.50
C ARG A 73 19.56 8.67 -28.27
N ASP A 74 19.59 9.88 -27.73
CA ASP A 74 18.97 11.05 -28.35
C ASP A 74 19.62 11.37 -29.71
N GLU A 75 20.95 11.26 -29.83
CA GLU A 75 21.67 11.38 -31.11
C GLU A 75 21.25 10.32 -32.13
N GLN A 76 21.15 9.05 -31.70
CA GLN A 76 20.73 7.96 -32.58
C GLN A 76 19.29 8.15 -33.07
N LEU A 77 18.40 8.62 -32.20
CA LEU A 77 17.00 8.91 -32.53
C LEU A 77 16.91 10.07 -33.53
N GLN A 78 17.68 11.14 -33.32
CA GLN A 78 17.74 12.26 -34.25
C GLN A 78 18.25 11.81 -35.62
N GLY A 79 19.32 11.02 -35.66
CA GLY A 79 19.83 10.46 -36.92
C GLY A 79 18.85 9.51 -37.61
N ALA A 80 18.01 8.80 -36.87
CA ALA A 80 16.94 7.98 -37.45
C ALA A 80 15.83 8.84 -38.06
N LEU A 81 15.46 9.93 -37.39
CA LEU A 81 14.48 10.90 -37.90
C LEU A 81 14.98 11.64 -39.13
N ASP A 82 16.28 11.95 -39.20
CA ASP A 82 16.91 12.54 -40.39
C ASP A 82 16.79 11.62 -41.61
N ARG A 83 17.10 10.33 -41.43
CA ARG A 83 16.91 9.33 -42.49
C ARG A 83 15.44 9.15 -42.86
N PHE A 84 14.54 9.18 -41.88
CA PHE A 84 13.12 9.02 -42.12
C PHE A 84 12.51 10.22 -42.86
N GLN A 85 13.03 11.43 -42.64
CA GLN A 85 12.61 12.64 -43.34
C GLN A 85 12.80 12.55 -44.86
N GLU A 86 13.79 11.79 -45.33
CA GLU A 86 13.99 11.53 -46.77
C GLU A 86 12.84 10.74 -47.39
N VAL A 87 12.12 9.96 -46.59
CA VAL A 87 10.97 9.12 -47.00
C VAL A 87 9.66 9.87 -46.80
N ASP A 88 9.48 10.50 -45.64
CA ASP A 88 8.28 11.26 -45.29
C ASP A 88 8.64 12.43 -44.38
N SER A 89 8.69 13.62 -44.99
CA SER A 89 9.07 14.84 -44.28
C SER A 89 8.00 15.32 -43.30
N GLU A 90 6.72 15.05 -43.56
CA GLU A 90 5.63 15.51 -42.71
C GLU A 90 5.56 14.66 -41.43
N ALA A 91 5.61 13.33 -41.58
CA ALA A 91 5.65 12.42 -40.46
C ALA A 91 6.93 12.60 -39.61
N ALA A 92 8.10 12.82 -40.23
CA ALA A 92 9.34 13.08 -39.51
C ALA A 92 9.27 14.36 -38.66
N ASN A 93 8.65 15.44 -39.18
CA ASN A 93 8.48 16.68 -38.44
C ASN A 93 7.54 16.52 -37.22
N VAL A 94 6.45 15.76 -37.36
CA VAL A 94 5.56 15.44 -36.22
C VAL A 94 6.32 14.66 -35.15
N LEU A 95 7.10 13.65 -35.55
CA LEU A 95 7.88 12.84 -34.61
C LEU A 95 8.98 13.66 -33.92
N ARG A 96 9.64 14.59 -34.62
CA ARG A 96 10.60 15.53 -34.00
C ARG A 96 9.93 16.41 -32.95
N GLY A 97 8.73 16.92 -33.23
CA GLY A 97 7.95 17.70 -32.27
C GLY A 97 7.67 16.89 -31.00
N LEU A 98 7.20 15.65 -31.15
CA LEU A 98 6.94 14.75 -30.03
C LEU A 98 8.21 14.43 -29.22
N VAL A 99 9.33 14.16 -29.89
CA VAL A 99 10.63 13.92 -29.22
C VAL A 99 11.10 15.16 -28.47
N GLY A 100 10.91 16.35 -29.05
CA GLY A 100 11.18 17.63 -28.39
C GLY A 100 10.34 17.81 -27.12
N GLU A 101 9.03 17.59 -27.20
CA GLU A 101 8.13 17.64 -26.04
C GLU A 101 8.52 16.62 -24.96
N PHE A 102 8.87 15.39 -25.34
CA PHE A 102 9.34 14.37 -24.38
C PHE A 102 10.64 14.79 -23.69
N ASN A 103 11.57 15.38 -24.42
CA ASN A 103 12.84 15.85 -23.87
C ASN A 103 12.64 17.08 -22.98
N ASP A 104 11.75 17.99 -23.36
CA ASP A 104 11.35 19.13 -22.53
C ASP A 104 10.67 18.65 -21.25
N VAL A 105 9.80 17.65 -21.33
CA VAL A 105 9.22 17.02 -20.14
C VAL A 105 10.30 16.32 -19.34
N ARG A 106 11.31 15.69 -19.92
CA ARG A 106 12.41 15.04 -19.18
C ARG A 106 13.31 16.06 -18.47
N GLN A 107 13.58 17.20 -19.10
CA GLN A 107 14.43 18.27 -18.56
C GLN A 107 13.68 19.16 -17.56
N ASN A 108 12.37 19.38 -17.77
CA ASN A 108 11.51 20.21 -16.90
C ASN A 108 10.66 19.41 -15.92
N ALA A 109 10.55 18.09 -16.08
CA ALA A 109 10.24 17.21 -14.96
C ALA A 109 11.45 17.29 -14.04
N SER A 110 11.42 18.32 -13.19
CA SER A 110 11.84 18.20 -11.81
C SER A 110 11.62 16.76 -11.42
N PHE A 111 12.75 16.06 -11.26
CA PHE A 111 12.88 14.79 -10.55
C PHE A 111 11.73 14.66 -9.57
N LEU A 112 11.06 13.51 -9.55
CA LEU A 112 10.20 13.11 -8.44
C LEU A 112 10.81 13.66 -7.16
N ASP A 113 10.23 14.75 -6.67
CA ASP A 113 10.92 15.58 -5.70
C ASP A 113 11.10 14.70 -4.46
N THR A 114 12.30 14.70 -3.87
CA THR A 114 12.58 13.84 -2.73
C THR A 114 11.57 14.05 -1.61
N ASP A 115 11.04 15.27 -1.47
CA ASP A 115 9.96 15.57 -0.53
C ASP A 115 8.64 14.93 -0.97
N SER A 116 8.30 14.97 -2.27
CA SER A 116 7.14 14.30 -2.86
C SER A 116 7.20 12.77 -2.75
N ILE A 117 8.37 12.15 -2.94
CA ILE A 117 8.57 10.70 -2.73
C ILE A 117 8.43 10.37 -1.24
N SER A 118 9.03 11.18 -0.36
CA SER A 118 8.95 11.02 1.09
C SER A 118 7.50 11.18 1.60
N LEU A 119 6.76 12.14 1.03
CA LEU A 119 5.33 12.33 1.27
C LEU A 119 4.52 11.12 0.81
N LEU A 120 4.85 10.54 -0.35
CA LEU A 120 4.19 9.35 -0.87
C LEU A 120 4.48 8.11 -0.01
N ASP A 121 5.73 7.92 0.43
CA ASP A 121 6.12 6.83 1.35
C ASP A 121 5.42 6.98 2.70
N GLN A 122 5.40 8.19 3.27
CA GLN A 122 4.67 8.46 4.50
C GLN A 122 3.16 8.23 4.35
N ALA A 123 2.57 8.65 3.23
CA ALA A 123 1.16 8.41 2.95
C ALA A 123 0.89 6.90 2.84
N THR A 124 1.74 6.16 2.12
CA THR A 124 1.61 4.71 1.96
C THR A 124 1.74 3.98 3.30
N ARG A 125 2.67 4.37 4.17
CA ARG A 125 2.80 3.81 5.54
C ARG A 125 1.65 4.17 6.47
N LYS A 126 1.09 5.37 6.34
CA LYS A 126 -0.11 5.77 7.10
C LYS A 126 -1.34 4.98 6.66
N LEU A 127 -1.40 4.63 5.37
CA LEU A 127 -2.49 3.85 4.79
C LEU A 127 -2.26 2.33 4.88
N SER A 128 -1.05 1.85 5.17
CA SER A 128 -0.77 0.41 5.25
C SER A 128 -1.47 -0.30 6.41
N HIS A 129 -1.81 0.45 7.47
CA HIS A 129 -2.58 -0.06 8.62
C HIS A 129 -4.08 0.23 8.49
N LEU A 130 -4.53 0.79 7.36
CA LEU A 130 -5.93 1.08 7.15
C LEU A 130 -6.74 -0.21 7.00
N GLU A 131 -6.16 -1.27 6.43
CA GLU A 131 -6.80 -2.59 6.36
C GLU A 131 -7.06 -3.16 7.76
N ASP A 132 -6.07 -3.06 8.65
CA ASP A 132 -6.15 -3.52 10.05
C ASP A 132 -7.11 -2.67 10.91
N THR A 133 -7.33 -1.40 10.54
CA THR A 133 -8.18 -0.46 11.31
C THR A 133 -9.56 -0.24 10.70
N ALA A 134 -9.77 -0.57 9.43
CA ALA A 134 -11.06 -0.40 8.76
C ALA A 134 -12.13 -1.34 9.32
N GLU A 135 -11.76 -2.58 9.68
CA GLU A 135 -12.70 -3.54 10.29
C GLU A 135 -13.10 -3.09 11.70
N LEU A 136 -12.13 -2.66 12.53
CA LEU A 136 -12.39 -2.08 13.86
C LEU A 136 -13.22 -0.80 13.79
N LEU A 137 -12.99 0.06 12.80
CA LEU A 137 -13.76 1.28 12.59
C LEU A 137 -15.18 0.97 12.10
N HIS A 138 -15.34 -0.05 11.26
CA HIS A 138 -16.63 -0.54 10.80
C HIS A 138 -17.45 -1.16 11.95
N GLU A 139 -16.83 -1.99 12.79
CA GLU A 139 -17.47 -2.53 14.00
C GLU A 139 -17.86 -1.40 14.96
N SER A 140 -16.97 -0.45 15.22
CA SER A 140 -17.26 0.71 16.08
C SER A 140 -18.40 1.59 15.52
N ALA A 141 -18.45 1.78 14.20
CA ALA A 141 -19.53 2.52 13.55
C ALA A 141 -20.88 1.77 13.65
N LYS A 142 -20.86 0.44 13.54
CA LYS A 142 -22.04 -0.41 13.70
C LYS A 142 -22.55 -0.44 15.14
N ASP A 143 -21.65 -0.44 16.12
CA ASP A 143 -22.00 -0.32 17.54
C ASP A 143 -22.62 1.05 17.86
N LEU A 144 -22.11 2.13 17.25
CA LEU A 144 -22.68 3.47 17.34
C LEU A 144 -24.07 3.56 16.70
N GLU A 145 -24.31 2.86 15.59
CA GLU A 145 -25.64 2.74 14.96
C GLU A 145 -26.63 2.00 15.88
N GLY A 146 -26.22 0.88 16.49
CA GLY A 146 -27.06 0.12 17.44
C GLY A 146 -27.41 0.91 18.72
N LEU A 147 -26.54 1.84 19.13
CA LEU A 147 -26.83 2.79 20.20
C LEU A 147 -27.99 3.73 19.83
N HIS A 148 -28.06 4.20 18.57
CA HIS A 148 -29.14 5.05 18.11
C HIS A 148 -30.50 4.34 18.22
N ASP A 149 -30.58 3.09 17.77
CA ASP A 149 -31.80 2.27 17.85
C ASP A 149 -32.24 2.02 19.31
N SER A 150 -31.26 1.81 20.19
CA SER A 150 -31.50 1.66 21.64
C SER A 150 -32.07 2.95 22.25
N THR A 151 -31.53 4.11 21.87
CA THR A 151 -32.06 5.41 22.34
C THR A 151 -33.46 5.71 21.79
N HIS A 152 -33.75 5.33 20.54
CA HIS A 152 -35.09 5.46 19.95
C HIS A 152 -36.10 4.58 20.69
N SER A 153 -35.73 3.33 20.95
CA SER A 153 -36.56 2.36 21.68
C SER A 153 -36.84 2.80 23.12
N LEU A 154 -35.83 3.34 23.82
CA LEU A 154 -35.99 3.92 25.14
C LEU A 154 -36.91 5.14 25.13
N ASN A 155 -36.77 6.04 24.15
CA ASN A 155 -37.64 7.21 24.04
C ASN A 155 -39.10 6.82 23.75
N VAL A 156 -39.33 5.81 22.90
CA VAL A 156 -40.66 5.25 22.66
C VAL A 156 -41.22 4.62 23.95
N ALA A 157 -40.41 3.85 24.69
CA ALA A 157 -40.81 3.28 25.97
C ALA A 157 -41.18 4.36 27.00
N THR A 158 -40.39 5.44 27.11
CA THR A 158 -40.69 6.58 27.98
C THR A 158 -41.99 7.29 27.59
N LYS A 159 -42.24 7.52 26.30
CA LYS A 159 -43.51 8.11 25.82
C LYS A 159 -44.72 7.23 26.15
N ASN A 160 -44.57 5.92 26.00
CA ASN A 160 -45.61 4.96 26.36
C ASN A 160 -45.89 4.98 27.86
N LEU A 161 -44.85 5.03 28.70
CA LEU A 161 -45.00 5.14 30.16
C LEU A 161 -45.71 6.44 30.57
N ASN A 162 -45.36 7.58 29.97
CA ASN A 162 -46.04 8.86 30.24
C ASN A 162 -47.52 8.81 29.83
N THR A 163 -47.84 8.15 28.72
CA THR A 163 -49.23 7.97 28.27
C THR A 163 -50.03 7.09 29.23
N VAL A 164 -49.42 6.01 29.73
CA VAL A 164 -50.03 5.15 30.76
C VAL A 164 -50.27 5.94 32.04
N GLN A 165 -49.30 6.74 32.47
CA GLN A 165 -49.43 7.58 33.66
C GLN A 165 -50.58 8.60 33.54
N ALA A 166 -50.72 9.25 32.38
CA ALA A 166 -51.84 10.17 32.13
C ALA A 166 -53.20 9.46 32.20
N ARG A 167 -53.33 8.28 31.56
CA ARG A 167 -54.57 7.49 31.62
C ARG A 167 -54.89 7.00 33.04
N MET A 168 -53.89 6.67 33.84
CA MET A 168 -54.09 6.31 35.25
C MET A 168 -54.62 7.50 36.06
N HIS A 169 -54.15 8.72 35.76
CA HIS A 169 -54.67 9.93 36.39
C HIS A 169 -56.14 10.19 36.03
N ASP A 170 -56.50 10.05 34.74
CA ASP A 170 -57.88 10.21 34.27
C ASP A 170 -58.82 9.18 34.92
N LEU A 171 -58.38 7.92 35.01
CA LEU A 171 -59.12 6.84 35.70
C LEU A 171 -59.33 7.15 37.19
N HIS A 172 -58.32 7.72 37.85
CA HIS A 172 -58.42 8.10 39.25
C HIS A 172 -59.43 9.24 39.46
N SER A 173 -59.37 10.27 38.60
CA SER A 173 -60.34 11.37 38.62
C SER A 173 -61.77 10.88 38.36
N LEU A 174 -61.95 9.99 37.38
CA LEU A 174 -63.26 9.41 37.08
C LEU A 174 -63.80 8.60 38.27
N ALA A 175 -62.95 7.81 38.92
CA ALA A 175 -63.34 7.04 40.10
C ALA A 175 -63.77 7.95 41.27
N ASP A 176 -63.08 9.08 41.47
CA ASP A 176 -63.44 10.06 42.49
C ASP A 176 -64.74 10.79 42.18
N ASP A 177 -64.97 11.16 40.92
CA ASP A 177 -66.23 11.76 40.50
C ASP A 177 -67.40 10.79 40.63
N LEU A 178 -67.18 9.51 40.35
CA LEU A 178 -68.17 8.44 40.51
C LEU A 178 -68.50 8.21 41.99
N LYS A 179 -67.50 8.26 42.88
CA LYS A 179 -67.72 8.26 44.34
C LYS A 179 -68.55 9.47 44.78
N LYS A 180 -68.24 10.67 44.29
CA LYS A 180 -69.00 11.89 44.62
C LYS A 180 -70.45 11.81 44.11
N THR A 181 -70.68 11.27 42.93
CA THR A 181 -72.04 11.09 42.38
C THR A 181 -72.82 10.04 43.16
N ALA A 182 -72.18 8.92 43.54
CA ALA A 182 -72.80 7.91 44.40
C ALA A 182 -73.21 8.51 45.75
N ALA A 183 -72.32 9.28 46.40
CA ALA A 183 -72.62 9.95 47.67
C ALA A 183 -73.80 10.93 47.55
N LYS A 184 -73.87 11.70 46.45
CA LYS A 184 -75.02 12.59 46.18
C LYS A 184 -76.33 11.83 45.98
N LEU A 185 -76.30 10.68 45.32
CA LEU A 185 -77.50 9.84 45.13
C LEU A 185 -78.01 9.24 46.44
N GLU A 186 -77.13 8.97 47.41
CA GLU A 186 -77.52 8.54 48.76
C GLU A 186 -78.18 9.67 49.57
N GLU A 187 -77.84 10.94 49.34
CA GLU A 187 -78.51 12.10 49.99
C GLU A 187 -79.93 12.38 49.46
N PHE A 188 -80.28 11.87 48.28
CA PHE A 188 -81.62 12.02 47.67
C PHE A 188 -82.61 10.89 48.01
N ARG A 189 -82.22 9.94 48.86
CA ARG A 189 -83.05 8.77 49.25
C ARG A 189 -83.54 8.90 50.69
#